data_AF-A0A484X7P1-F1
#
_entry.id   AF-A0A484X7P1-F1
#
_cell.length_a   1.000
_cell.length_b   1.000
_cell.length_c   1.000
_cell.angle_alpha   90.00
_cell.angle_beta   90.00
_cell.angle_gamma   90.00
#
_symmetry.space_group_name_H-M   'P 1'
#
loop_
_entity.id
_entity.type
_entity.pdbx_description
1 polymer ?
#
loop_
_entity_poly.entity_id
_entity_poly.type
_entity_poly.pdbx_seq_one_letter_code
_entity_poly.pdbx_strand_id
1 'polypeptide(L)'
;MKKVAALVALSLLMAGCVSSDKIAVTPEQLQHHRFVLESVNGKPVTSDKNPPEISFGEKMMISGSMCNRFSGEGKLSNGELTPKGWQ
;
A
#
# COMPACT_ATOMS: atom_id res chain seq x y z
N MET A 1 19.42 -39.51 17.67
CA MET A 1 19.01 -38.32 18.46
C MET A 1 19.69 -37.02 17.99
N LYS A 2 21.03 -36.92 17.84
CA LYS A 2 21.73 -35.66 17.48
C LYS A 2 21.35 -35.04 16.11
N LYS A 3 21.06 -35.86 15.09
CA LYS A 3 20.74 -35.38 13.73
C LYS A 3 19.33 -34.76 13.63
N VAL A 4 18.41 -35.21 14.48
CA VAL A 4 17.03 -34.71 14.55
C VAL A 4 16.99 -33.32 15.18
N ALA A 5 17.79 -33.10 16.23
CA ALA A 5 17.90 -31.80 16.88
C ALA A 5 18.41 -30.69 15.92
N ALA A 6 19.35 -31.04 15.03
CA ALA A 6 19.87 -30.10 14.03
C ALA A 6 18.85 -29.71 12.97
N LEU A 7 17.98 -30.65 12.55
CA LEU A 7 16.92 -30.39 11.56
C LEU A 7 15.82 -29.49 12.13
N VAL A 8 15.46 -29.66 13.41
CA VAL A 8 14.48 -28.79 14.08
C VAL A 8 15.04 -27.37 14.21
N ALA A 9 16.29 -27.20 14.64
CA ALA A 9 16.92 -25.89 14.75
C ALA A 9 16.98 -25.11 13.41
N LEU A 10 17.17 -25.81 12.29
CA LEU A 10 17.20 -25.19 10.96
C LEU A 10 15.80 -24.74 10.48
N SER A 11 14.73 -25.43 10.89
CA SER A 11 13.36 -25.07 10.52
C SER A 11 12.87 -23.78 11.17
N LEU A 12 13.35 -23.44 12.37
CA LEU A 12 13.04 -22.17 13.04
C LEU A 12 13.66 -20.95 12.34
N LEU A 13 14.74 -21.11 11.56
CA LEU A 13 15.34 -20.02 10.78
C LEU A 13 14.55 -19.67 9.51
N MET A 14 13.65 -20.56 9.06
CA MET A 14 12.75 -20.32 7.92
C MET A 14 11.41 -19.72 8.35
N ALA A 15 11.18 -19.52 9.65
CA ALA A 15 10.05 -18.75 10.13
C ALA A 15 10.34 -17.26 9.89
N GLY A 16 9.93 -16.75 8.74
CA GLY A 16 9.92 -15.31 8.50
C GLY A 16 9.00 -14.64 9.52
N CYS A 17 9.55 -13.72 10.33
CA CYS A 17 8.73 -12.82 11.14
C CYS A 17 7.95 -11.91 10.19
N VAL A 18 6.70 -12.28 9.89
CA VAL A 18 5.73 -11.34 9.37
C VAL A 18 5.08 -10.68 10.58
N SER A 19 5.41 -9.42 10.83
CA SER A 19 4.64 -8.60 11.75
C SER A 19 3.28 -8.38 11.11
N SER A 20 2.29 -9.21 11.47
CA SER A 20 0.89 -9.03 11.10
C SER A 20 0.18 -8.00 11.97
N ASP A 21 0.91 -7.25 12.79
CA ASP A 21 0.39 -5.99 13.29
C ASP A 21 0.00 -5.17 12.09
N LYS A 22 -1.25 -4.70 12.11
CA LYS A 22 -1.82 -3.85 11.08
C LYS A 22 -0.87 -2.67 10.95
N ILE A 23 0.04 -2.72 9.97
CA ILE A 23 0.92 -1.61 9.65
C ILE A 23 -0.03 -0.55 9.13
N ALA A 24 -0.54 0.24 10.07
CA ALA A 24 -1.49 1.29 9.80
C ALA A 24 -0.71 2.31 9.01
N VAL A 25 -0.93 2.33 7.70
CA VAL A 25 -0.39 3.34 6.81
C VAL A 25 -0.70 4.69 7.44
N THR A 26 0.33 5.49 7.72
CA THR A 26 0.16 6.81 8.33
C THR A 26 0.07 7.88 7.24
N PRO A 27 -0.59 9.03 7.51
CA PRO A 27 -0.64 10.13 6.56
C PRO A 27 0.74 10.60 6.09
N GLU A 28 1.75 10.55 6.96
CA GLU A 28 3.12 11.00 6.67
C GLU A 28 3.81 10.10 5.63
N GLN A 29 3.46 8.81 5.59
CA GLN A 29 3.99 7.87 4.59
C GLN A 29 3.39 8.06 3.21
N LEU A 30 2.19 8.65 3.13
CA LEU A 30 1.49 8.89 1.88
C LEU A 30 1.72 10.31 1.35
N GLN A 31 1.76 11.30 2.25
CA GLN A 31 1.91 12.71 1.89
C GLN A 31 3.24 12.96 1.19
N HIS A 32 3.22 13.88 0.22
CA HIS A 32 4.39 14.24 -0.59
C HIS A 32 4.98 13.09 -1.42
N HIS A 33 4.27 11.96 -1.52
CA HIS A 33 4.62 10.84 -2.38
C HIS A 33 3.63 10.72 -3.55
N ARG A 34 4.15 10.25 -4.68
CA ARG A 34 3.38 9.94 -5.89
C ARG A 34 3.38 8.43 -6.07
N PHE A 35 2.19 7.85 -6.25
CA PHE A 35 2.00 6.43 -6.47
C PHE A 35 1.48 6.21 -7.88
N VAL A 36 2.16 5.35 -8.63
CA VAL A 36 1.83 5.01 -10.02
C VAL A 36 1.21 3.61 -10.05
N LEU A 37 0.14 3.44 -10.80
CA LEU A 37 -0.58 2.17 -10.91
C LEU A 37 0.22 1.16 -11.75
N GLU A 38 0.72 0.11 -11.10
CA GLU A 38 1.48 -0.95 -11.78
C GLU A 38 0.58 -2.05 -12.34
N SER A 39 -0.47 -2.44 -11.61
CA SER A 39 -1.38 -3.51 -12.02
C SER A 39 -2.79 -3.33 -11.48
N VAL A 40 -3.76 -3.89 -12.19
CA VAL A 40 -5.17 -3.98 -11.78
C VAL A 40 -5.57 -5.46 -11.80
N ASN A 41 -5.97 -6.00 -10.64
CA ASN A 41 -6.37 -7.41 -10.50
C ASN A 41 -5.32 -8.38 -11.06
N GLY A 42 -4.03 -8.10 -10.82
CA GLY A 42 -2.91 -8.91 -11.30
C GLY A 42 -2.57 -8.75 -12.79
N LYS A 43 -3.29 -7.92 -13.54
CA LYS A 43 -2.93 -7.56 -14.92
C LYS A 43 -2.09 -6.29 -14.93
N PRO A 44 -0.90 -6.29 -15.56
CA PRO A 44 -0.06 -5.11 -15.62
C PRO A 44 -0.73 -4.00 -16.43
N VAL A 45 -0.53 -2.76 -16.00
CA VAL A 45 -0.96 -1.58 -16.76
C VAL A 45 0.20 -1.12 -17.63
N THR A 46 0.03 -1.21 -18.96
CA THR A 46 1.00 -0.69 -19.92
C THR A 46 0.61 0.74 -20.29
N SER A 47 1.27 1.74 -19.71
CA SER A 47 1.04 3.15 -20.04
C SER A 47 2.35 3.92 -20.03
N ASP A 48 2.92 4.12 -21.22
CA ASP A 48 4.30 4.62 -21.36
C ASP A 48 4.43 6.15 -21.24
N LYS A 49 3.35 6.90 -21.47
CA LYS A 49 3.39 8.38 -21.48
C LYS A 49 2.69 9.06 -20.30
N ASN A 50 1.55 8.52 -19.87
CA ASN A 50 0.75 9.09 -18.77
C ASN A 50 0.18 7.94 -17.96
N PRO A 51 1.01 7.29 -17.12
CA PRO A 51 0.53 6.17 -16.35
C PRO A 51 -0.52 6.64 -15.33
N PRO A 52 -1.54 5.82 -15.06
CA PRO A 52 -2.55 6.19 -14.09
C PRO A 52 -1.92 6.34 -12.70
N GLU A 53 -2.24 7.43 -11.99
CA GLU A 53 -1.53 7.82 -10.76
C GLU A 53 -2.45 8.44 -9.70
N ILE A 54 -1.96 8.42 -8.46
CA ILE A 54 -2.58 9.04 -7.30
C ILE A 54 -1.51 9.65 -6.39
N SER A 55 -1.82 10.79 -5.78
CA SER A 55 -0.98 11.48 -4.80
C SER A 55 -1.80 11.99 -3.63
N PHE A 56 -1.11 12.19 -2.50
CA PHE A 56 -1.70 12.64 -1.25
C PHE A 56 -0.97 13.90 -0.80
N GLY A 57 -1.73 14.98 -0.60
CA GLY A 57 -1.25 16.26 -0.09
C GLY A 57 -1.64 16.48 1.37
N GLU A 58 -1.38 17.70 1.85
CA GLU A 58 -1.74 18.13 3.20
C GLU A 58 -3.22 17.89 3.51
N LYS A 59 -3.52 17.60 4.78
CA LYS A 59 -4.87 17.27 5.25
C LYS A 59 -5.52 16.11 4.46
N MET A 60 -4.71 15.20 3.93
CA MET A 60 -5.16 14.08 3.10
C MET A 60 -5.95 14.52 1.86
N MET A 61 -5.56 15.63 1.23
CA MET A 61 -6.07 15.99 -0.08
C MET A 61 -5.60 14.96 -1.11
N ILE A 62 -6.53 14.24 -1.72
CA ILE A 62 -6.27 13.24 -2.75
C ILE A 62 -6.32 13.93 -4.11
N SER A 63 -5.36 13.62 -4.97
CA SER A 63 -5.40 13.97 -6.39
C SER A 63 -5.00 12.78 -7.22
N GLY A 64 -5.66 12.54 -8.34
CA GLY A 64 -5.30 11.45 -9.24
C GLY A 64 -5.64 11.73 -10.69
N SER A 65 -4.92 11.05 -11.56
CA SER A 65 -5.08 11.13 -13.01
C SER A 65 -5.13 9.71 -13.56
N MET A 66 -6.31 9.31 -14.01
CA MET A 66 -6.57 8.01 -14.65
C MET A 66 -7.17 8.29 -16.04
N CYS A 67 -8.29 7.66 -16.41
CA CYS A 67 -9.09 8.08 -17.58
C CYS A 67 -9.58 9.53 -17.47
N ASN A 68 -9.92 9.95 -16.24
CA ASN A 68 -10.27 11.31 -15.87
C ASN A 68 -9.38 11.76 -14.70
N ARG A 69 -9.37 13.06 -14.47
CA ARG A 69 -8.78 13.63 -13.24
C ARG A 69 -9.82 13.66 -12.14
N PHE A 70 -9.38 13.39 -10.92
CA PHE A 70 -10.20 13.50 -9.72
C PHE A 70 -9.40 14.15 -8.60
N SER A 71 -10.11 14.83 -7.70
CA SER A 71 -9.55 15.40 -6.49
C SER A 71 -10.62 15.45 -5.40
N GLY A 72 -10.18 15.45 -4.14
CA GLY A 72 -11.07 15.55 -3.00
C GLY A 72 -10.33 15.29 -1.68
N GLU A 73 -10.94 15.68 -0.57
CA GLU A 73 -10.38 15.40 0.74
C GLU A 73 -10.72 13.96 1.16
N GLY A 74 -9.75 13.23 1.68
CA GLY A 74 -9.91 11.88 2.21
C GLY A 74 -9.72 11.78 3.72
N LYS A 75 -10.15 10.66 4.28
CA LYS A 75 -9.87 10.26 5.66
C LYS A 75 -9.16 8.91 5.64
N LEU A 76 -8.00 8.85 6.28
CA LEU A 76 -7.24 7.61 6.48
C LEU A 76 -7.47 7.11 7.91
N SER A 77 -7.95 5.89 8.08
CA SER A 77 -8.18 5.30 9.40
C SER A 77 -7.98 3.79 9.34
N ASN A 78 -7.10 3.25 10.19
CA ASN A 78 -6.78 1.82 10.24
C ASN A 78 -6.35 1.21 8.88
N GLY A 79 -5.63 1.98 8.06
CA GLY A 79 -5.21 1.57 6.71
C GLY A 79 -6.32 1.66 5.65
N GLU A 80 -7.50 2.16 6.00
CA GLU A 80 -8.60 2.39 5.07
C GLU A 80 -8.69 3.87 4.69
N LEU A 81 -8.78 4.14 3.39
CA LEU A 81 -8.94 5.48 2.84
C LEU A 81 -10.38 5.67 2.35
N THR A 82 -11.09 6.64 2.92
CA THR A 82 -12.47 7.00 2.54
C THR A 82 -12.57 8.46 2.09
N PRO A 83 -13.45 8.81 1.16
CA PRO A 83 -13.71 10.20 0.81
C PRO A 83 -14.42 10.92 1.97
N LYS A 84 -13.99 12.15 2.25
CA LYS A 84 -14.65 13.01 3.26
C LYS A 84 -15.99 13.49 2.71
N GLY A 85 -17.09 13.06 3.34
CA GLY A 85 -18.45 13.37 2.91
C GLY A 85 -19.27 12.17 2.41
N TRP A 86 -18.71 10.96 2.44
CA TRP A 86 -19.53 9.74 2.43
C TRP A 86 -20.13 9.54 3.82
N GLN A 87 -21.38 9.97 3.98
CA GLN A 87 -22.31 9.57 5.05
C GLN A 87 -23.46 8.81 4.43
#